data_AF-A0A6P5GN12-F1
#
_entry.id   AF-A0A6P5GN12-F1
#
_cell.length_a   1.000
_cell.length_b   1.000
_cell.length_c   1.000
_cell.angle_alpha   90.00
_cell.angle_beta   90.00
_cell.angle_gamma   90.00
#
_symmetry.space_group_name_H-M   'P 1'
#
loop_
_entity.id
_entity.type
_entity.pdbx_description
1 polymer ?
#
loop_
_entity_poly.entity_id
_entity_poly.type
_entity_poly.pdbx_seq_one_letter_code
_entity_poly.pdbx_strand_id
1 'polypeptide(L)'
;MASVSASSSAVAAVARSQNGLSATRASFLSGRKLRQAKTNWAAPTARKALSVAAEATERPIWFPGSTPPPWLDGSLPGDFGFDPLGLGSDPETLRWNVQSELVHCRWAMLGAAGIFIPEFLTKIGILNTPSWYTAGELQYFTDTTTLFIVELILIGWAEGRRWADIIKPGCVNTDPIFPNNKLTGTDVGYPGGLWFDPLGWGSGDPEKVKELRTKEIKNGRLAMLAVMGAWFQAVYTGTGPIDNLFAHLADPGHATIFAAFTPK
;
A
#
# COMPACT_ATOMS: atom_id res chain seq x y z
N MET A 1 -38.09 19.66 47.78
CA MET A 1 -38.75 18.91 46.69
C MET A 1 -37.67 18.60 45.66
N ALA A 2 -37.39 17.39 45.18
CA ALA A 2 -37.89 16.03 45.34
C ALA A 2 -36.71 15.14 44.90
N SER A 3 -36.20 14.27 45.78
CA SER A 3 -36.37 12.81 45.77
C SER A 3 -35.61 12.04 44.68
N VAL A 4 -34.64 11.26 45.14
CA VAL A 4 -34.00 10.12 44.49
C VAL A 4 -34.99 8.95 44.39
N SER A 5 -35.03 8.24 43.26
CA SER A 5 -35.39 6.81 43.23
C SER A 5 -34.84 6.10 41.99
N ALA A 6 -33.95 5.13 42.22
CA ALA A 6 -33.53 4.14 41.23
C ALA A 6 -34.63 3.10 40.99
N SER A 7 -34.73 2.55 39.79
CA SER A 7 -35.39 1.27 39.52
C SER A 7 -34.84 0.63 38.24
N SER A 8 -34.34 -0.58 38.42
CA SER A 8 -33.81 -1.50 37.41
C SER A 8 -34.95 -2.39 36.89
N SER A 9 -34.95 -2.75 35.60
CA SER A 9 -35.70 -3.93 35.13
C SER A 9 -35.19 -4.43 33.78
N ALA A 10 -34.88 -5.72 33.76
CA ALA A 10 -34.29 -6.50 32.68
C ALA A 10 -35.35 -7.14 31.76
N VAL A 11 -35.02 -7.16 30.45
CA VAL A 11 -35.13 -8.23 29.43
C VAL A 11 -36.34 -9.18 29.43
N ALA A 12 -37.05 -9.24 28.29
CA ALA A 12 -37.50 -10.51 27.68
C ALA A 12 -37.90 -10.29 26.20
N ALA A 13 -37.03 -10.68 25.26
CA ALA A 13 -37.37 -10.81 23.83
C ALA A 13 -37.87 -12.25 23.57
N VAL A 14 -39.09 -12.36 23.04
CA VAL A 14 -39.74 -13.62 22.67
C VAL A 14 -39.30 -14.02 21.25
N ALA A 15 -38.52 -15.09 21.13
CA ALA A 15 -38.23 -15.73 19.84
C ALA A 15 -39.22 -16.89 19.61
N ARG A 16 -40.00 -16.78 18.53
CA ARG A 16 -41.02 -17.73 18.10
C ARG A 16 -40.34 -18.79 17.20
N SER A 17 -40.25 -20.04 17.67
CA SER A 17 -39.78 -21.16 16.87
C SER A 17 -40.97 -22.01 16.41
N GLN A 18 -41.27 -21.96 15.10
CA GLN A 18 -42.09 -22.96 14.44
C GLN A 18 -41.17 -24.06 13.91
N ASN A 19 -41.47 -25.31 14.26
CA ASN A 19 -41.36 -26.44 13.34
C ASN A 19 -42.16 -27.61 13.93
N GLY A 20 -43.23 -27.96 13.21
CA GLY A 20 -43.92 -29.23 13.42
C GLY A 20 -43.16 -30.37 12.77
N LEU A 21 -43.33 -31.58 13.29
CA LEU A 21 -43.63 -32.78 12.51
C LEU A 21 -43.79 -33.99 13.43
N SER A 22 -44.91 -34.69 13.18
CA SER A 22 -45.16 -36.12 13.36
C SER A 22 -45.22 -36.71 14.76
N ALA A 23 -46.46 -36.85 15.23
CA ALA A 23 -46.86 -37.81 16.25
C ALA A 23 -46.76 -39.24 15.69
N THR A 24 -46.07 -40.14 16.39
CA THR A 24 -46.33 -41.58 16.28
C THR A 24 -46.50 -42.17 17.66
N ARG A 25 -47.66 -42.81 17.87
CA ARG A 25 -48.11 -43.46 19.09
C ARG A 25 -47.11 -44.54 19.55
N ALA A 26 -46.84 -44.59 20.85
CA ALA A 26 -46.31 -45.77 21.51
C ALA A 26 -47.47 -46.69 21.94
N SER A 27 -47.26 -48.01 21.90
CA SER A 27 -47.55 -48.89 23.05
C SER A 27 -47.11 -50.35 22.83
N PHE A 28 -46.20 -50.77 23.71
CA PHE A 28 -46.14 -52.05 24.44
C PHE A 28 -46.16 -53.38 23.69
N LEU A 29 -45.10 -54.18 23.93
CA LEU A 29 -45.19 -55.56 24.47
C LEU A 29 -43.82 -56.03 25.04
N SER A 30 -43.89 -56.63 26.25
CA SER A 30 -42.99 -57.66 26.81
C SER A 30 -41.54 -57.32 27.24
N GLY A 31 -41.37 -57.14 28.56
CA GLY A 31 -40.63 -58.09 29.41
C GLY A 31 -39.13 -58.34 29.20
N ARG A 32 -38.28 -57.63 29.96
CA ARG A 32 -37.18 -58.19 30.79
C ARG A 32 -36.46 -57.07 31.55
N LYS A 33 -36.27 -57.23 32.86
CA LYS A 33 -35.40 -56.37 33.68
C LYS A 33 -33.95 -56.57 33.27
N LEU A 34 -33.38 -55.61 32.54
CA LEU A 34 -31.94 -55.50 32.30
C LEU A 34 -31.34 -54.48 33.27
N ARG A 35 -30.45 -54.96 34.15
CA ARG A 35 -29.61 -54.13 35.01
C ARG A 35 -28.64 -53.34 34.13
N GLN A 36 -28.82 -52.02 34.03
CA GLN A 36 -27.94 -51.12 33.30
C GLN A 36 -26.74 -50.74 34.19
N ALA A 37 -25.56 -51.29 33.89
CA ALA A 37 -24.30 -50.88 34.50
C ALA A 37 -23.97 -49.46 34.04
N LYS A 38 -23.74 -48.54 34.98
CA LYS A 38 -23.28 -47.17 34.69
C LYS A 38 -21.80 -47.20 34.32
N THR A 39 -21.51 -47.18 33.02
CA THR A 39 -20.19 -46.80 32.50
C THR A 39 -20.21 -45.31 32.20
N ASN A 40 -19.53 -44.50 33.02
CA ASN A 40 -19.28 -43.09 32.73
C ASN A 40 -18.23 -43.00 31.61
N TRP A 41 -18.67 -42.96 30.35
CA TRP A 41 -17.83 -42.51 29.25
C TRP A 41 -18.18 -41.06 28.94
N ALA A 42 -17.28 -40.14 29.32
CA ALA A 42 -17.36 -38.77 28.88
C ALA A 42 -17.00 -38.72 27.38
N ALA A 43 -17.92 -38.26 26.54
CA ALA A 43 -17.63 -37.96 25.15
C ALA A 43 -16.68 -36.74 25.08
N PRO A 44 -15.59 -36.78 24.29
CA PRO A 44 -14.77 -35.60 24.11
C PRO A 44 -15.57 -34.56 23.33
N THR A 45 -15.85 -33.42 23.95
CA THR A 45 -16.31 -32.22 23.26
C THR A 45 -15.21 -31.78 22.30
N ALA A 46 -15.37 -32.10 21.02
CA ALA A 46 -14.53 -31.59 19.95
C ALA A 46 -14.65 -30.07 19.94
N ARG A 47 -13.61 -29.38 20.41
CA ARG A 47 -13.45 -27.95 20.16
C ARG A 47 -13.28 -27.81 18.65
N LYS A 48 -14.31 -27.31 17.95
CA LYS A 48 -14.14 -26.81 16.59
C LYS A 48 -13.12 -25.70 16.66
N ALA A 49 -11.88 -25.99 16.28
CA ALA A 49 -10.93 -24.95 15.94
C ALA A 49 -11.55 -24.21 14.75
N LEU A 50 -11.94 -22.96 14.97
CA LEU A 50 -12.18 -22.03 13.88
C LEU A 50 -10.83 -21.77 13.24
N SER A 51 -10.48 -22.55 12.22
CA SER A 51 -9.45 -22.15 11.28
C SER A 51 -10.02 -20.97 10.51
N VAL A 52 -9.62 -19.76 10.88
CA VAL A 52 -9.73 -18.60 10.00
C VAL A 52 -8.73 -18.86 8.88
N ALA A 53 -9.18 -19.55 7.83
CA ALA A 53 -8.48 -19.52 6.57
C ALA A 53 -8.67 -18.08 6.07
N ALA A 54 -7.58 -17.30 6.09
CA ALA A 54 -7.53 -16.06 5.34
C ALA A 54 -8.04 -16.38 3.94
N GLU A 55 -9.00 -15.61 3.46
CA GLU A 55 -9.52 -15.69 2.12
C GLU A 55 -8.34 -15.42 1.18
N ALA A 56 -7.63 -16.48 0.80
CA ALA A 56 -6.61 -16.44 -0.22
C ALA A 56 -7.35 -16.25 -1.54
N THR A 57 -7.78 -15.01 -1.78
CA THR A 57 -8.13 -14.55 -3.12
C THR A 57 -7.03 -15.02 -4.04
N GLU A 58 -7.39 -15.76 -5.10
CA GLU A 58 -6.46 -16.27 -6.10
C GLU A 58 -5.77 -15.07 -6.78
N ARG A 59 -4.72 -14.56 -6.15
CA ARG A 59 -3.94 -13.43 -6.61
C ARG A 59 -2.56 -13.91 -7.03
N PRO A 60 -1.95 -13.28 -8.04
CA PRO A 60 -0.57 -13.57 -8.38
C PRO A 60 0.34 -13.26 -7.20
N ILE A 61 1.24 -14.18 -6.89
CA ILE A 61 2.25 -14.05 -5.85
C ILE A 61 3.63 -13.86 -6.49
N TRP A 62 4.52 -13.12 -5.82
CA TRP A 62 5.86 -12.83 -6.33
C TRP A 62 6.70 -14.09 -6.55
N PHE A 63 6.51 -15.12 -5.71
CA PHE A 63 7.18 -16.42 -5.81
C PHE A 63 6.14 -17.54 -5.96
N PRO A 64 5.82 -17.97 -7.20
CA PRO A 64 4.81 -18.99 -7.47
C PRO A 64 5.07 -20.29 -6.70
N GLY A 65 4.02 -20.80 -6.02
CA GLY A 65 4.10 -22.00 -5.17
C GLY A 65 4.43 -21.72 -3.70
N SER A 66 4.71 -20.48 -3.33
CA SER A 66 4.87 -20.08 -1.91
C SER A 66 3.55 -19.67 -1.26
N THR A 67 3.50 -19.74 0.06
CA THR A 67 2.38 -19.22 0.85
C THR A 67 2.66 -17.77 1.23
N PRO A 68 1.78 -16.81 0.90
CA PRO A 68 1.95 -15.42 1.32
C PRO A 68 1.90 -15.31 2.85
N PRO A 69 2.59 -14.31 3.44
CA PRO A 69 2.57 -14.11 4.88
C PRO A 69 1.17 -13.69 5.39
N PRO A 70 0.78 -14.02 6.64
CA PRO A 70 -0.58 -13.80 7.14
C PRO A 70 -1.05 -12.35 7.21
N TRP A 71 -0.13 -11.39 7.35
CA TRP A 71 -0.43 -9.96 7.43
C TRP A 71 -0.66 -9.30 6.05
N LEU A 72 -0.36 -10.01 4.97
CA LEU A 72 -0.65 -9.58 3.61
C LEU A 72 -1.88 -10.34 3.12
N ASP A 73 -3.05 -9.70 3.17
CA ASP A 73 -4.35 -10.30 2.86
C ASP A 73 -4.83 -10.03 1.42
N GLY A 74 -4.15 -9.13 0.69
CA GLY A 74 -4.54 -8.73 -0.67
C GLY A 74 -5.54 -7.59 -0.72
N SER A 75 -5.89 -7.01 0.43
CA SER A 75 -6.64 -5.77 0.49
C SER A 75 -5.83 -4.60 -0.07
N LEU A 76 -4.52 -4.57 0.22
CA LEU A 76 -3.61 -3.50 -0.18
C LEU A 76 -3.37 -3.49 -1.71
N PRO A 77 -3.33 -2.29 -2.33
CA PRO A 77 -2.98 -2.16 -3.74
C PRO A 77 -1.52 -2.55 -3.99
N GLY A 78 -1.27 -3.40 -4.98
CA GLY A 78 0.09 -3.88 -5.28
C GLY A 78 0.62 -4.97 -4.35
N ASP A 79 -0.27 -5.67 -3.63
CA ASP A 79 0.10 -6.78 -2.76
C ASP A 79 0.29 -8.10 -3.54
N PHE A 80 1.55 -8.53 -3.64
CA PHE A 80 1.99 -9.79 -4.25
C PHE A 80 2.56 -10.78 -3.22
N GLY A 81 2.31 -10.57 -1.92
CA GLY A 81 2.84 -11.43 -0.86
C GLY A 81 4.37 -11.34 -0.66
N PHE A 82 5.00 -10.22 -1.07
CA PHE A 82 6.43 -10.01 -0.94
C PHE A 82 6.76 -9.31 0.40
N ASP A 83 7.11 -10.10 1.41
CA ASP A 83 7.77 -9.62 2.62
C ASP A 83 8.60 -10.75 3.27
N PRO A 84 9.70 -11.18 2.63
CA PRO A 84 10.48 -12.33 3.11
C PRO A 84 11.20 -12.04 4.43
N LEU A 85 11.43 -10.76 4.78
CA LEU A 85 12.12 -10.34 6.00
C LEU A 85 11.15 -9.99 7.14
N GLY A 86 9.84 -10.00 6.89
CA GLY A 86 8.83 -9.65 7.90
C GLY A 86 8.88 -8.19 8.35
N LEU A 87 9.30 -7.26 7.47
CA LEU A 87 9.40 -5.84 7.80
C LEU A 87 8.03 -5.20 8.04
N GLY A 88 6.95 -5.80 7.53
CA GLY A 88 5.57 -5.37 7.72
C GLY A 88 4.77 -6.27 8.65
N SER A 89 5.42 -7.09 9.50
CA SER A 89 4.71 -8.04 10.36
C SER A 89 3.75 -7.36 11.35
N ASP A 90 4.12 -6.18 11.83
CA ASP A 90 3.30 -5.36 12.72
C ASP A 90 2.39 -4.41 11.91
N PRO A 91 1.08 -4.31 12.21
CA PRO A 91 0.16 -3.46 11.45
C PRO A 91 0.51 -1.97 11.43
N GLU A 92 1.09 -1.43 12.49
CA GLU A 92 1.51 -0.01 12.52
C GLU A 92 2.69 0.22 11.59
N THR A 93 3.67 -0.67 11.67
CA THR A 93 4.84 -0.67 10.77
C THR A 93 4.42 -0.86 9.31
N LEU A 94 3.47 -1.76 9.03
CA LEU A 94 2.93 -1.95 7.68
C LEU A 94 2.26 -0.68 7.16
N ARG A 95 1.44 -0.02 7.98
CA ARG A 95 0.79 1.26 7.61
C ARG A 95 1.82 2.34 7.31
N TRP A 96 2.87 2.45 8.13
CA TRP A 96 3.98 3.37 7.89
C TRP A 96 4.74 3.06 6.60
N ASN A 97 5.02 1.78 6.35
CA ASN A 97 5.74 1.33 5.16
C ASN A 97 4.92 1.55 3.88
N VAL A 98 3.59 1.41 3.92
CA VAL A 98 2.70 1.74 2.79
C VAL A 98 2.79 3.23 2.43
N GLN A 99 2.75 4.11 3.43
CA GLN A 99 2.88 5.56 3.19
C GLN A 99 4.29 5.92 2.69
N SER A 100 5.30 5.27 3.24
CA SER A 100 6.69 5.43 2.83
C SER A 100 6.88 4.99 1.37
N GLU A 101 6.41 3.79 1.02
CA GLU A 101 6.46 3.28 -0.36
C GLU A 101 5.77 4.24 -1.32
N LEU A 102 4.59 4.75 -0.96
CA LEU A 102 3.81 5.66 -1.80
C LEU A 102 4.56 6.97 -2.09
N VAL A 103 5.18 7.61 -1.09
CA VAL A 103 5.95 8.85 -1.35
C VAL A 103 7.24 8.58 -2.13
N HIS A 104 7.95 7.48 -1.84
CA HIS A 104 9.14 7.10 -2.61
C HIS A 104 8.78 6.81 -4.07
N CYS A 105 7.67 6.13 -4.31
CA CYS A 105 7.11 5.89 -5.64
C CYS A 105 6.85 7.20 -6.39
N ARG A 106 6.17 8.17 -5.77
CA ARG A 106 5.83 9.46 -6.40
C ARG A 106 7.08 10.28 -6.70
N TRP A 107 8.00 10.42 -5.75
CA TRP A 107 9.26 11.12 -5.95
C TRP A 107 10.12 10.46 -7.02
N ALA A 108 10.18 9.13 -7.04
CA ALA A 108 10.92 8.41 -8.06
C ALA A 108 10.29 8.54 -9.45
N MET A 109 8.96 8.56 -9.58
CA MET A 109 8.30 8.81 -10.86
C MET A 109 8.62 10.21 -11.40
N LEU A 110 8.60 11.23 -10.53
CA LEU A 110 9.01 12.59 -10.90
C LEU A 110 10.49 12.66 -11.27
N GLY A 111 11.36 12.01 -10.49
CA GLY A 111 12.80 11.93 -10.76
C GLY A 111 13.12 11.20 -12.06
N ALA A 112 12.51 10.05 -12.30
CA ALA A 112 12.67 9.29 -13.54
C ALA A 112 12.24 10.13 -14.75
N ALA A 113 11.06 10.75 -14.69
CA ALA A 113 10.61 11.64 -15.75
C ALA A 113 11.57 12.83 -15.96
N GLY A 114 12.04 13.45 -14.88
CA GLY A 114 12.97 14.58 -14.90
C GLY A 114 14.38 14.24 -15.38
N ILE A 115 14.80 12.98 -15.31
CA ILE A 115 16.08 12.49 -15.83
C ILE A 115 15.93 12.07 -17.30
N PHE A 116 15.04 11.11 -17.58
CA PHE A 116 14.98 10.47 -18.89
C PHE A 116 14.37 11.38 -19.96
N ILE A 117 13.37 12.20 -19.65
CA ILE A 117 12.71 13.04 -20.66
C ILE A 117 13.66 14.15 -21.15
N PRO A 118 14.26 15.00 -20.30
CA PRO A 118 15.14 16.07 -20.78
C PRO A 118 16.38 15.53 -21.49
N GLU A 119 16.93 14.41 -21.02
CA GLU A 119 18.08 13.81 -21.67
C GLU A 119 17.74 13.25 -23.06
N PHE A 120 16.62 12.55 -23.19
CA PHE A 120 16.15 12.08 -24.49
C PHE A 120 15.87 13.24 -25.46
N LEU A 121 15.17 14.28 -24.99
CA LEU A 121 14.88 15.48 -25.78
C LEU A 121 16.15 16.26 -26.18
N THR A 122 17.18 16.22 -25.34
CA THR A 122 18.48 16.82 -25.63
C THR A 122 19.22 16.05 -26.71
N LYS A 123 19.16 14.71 -26.68
CA LYS A 123 19.81 13.86 -27.69
C LYS A 123 19.19 13.98 -29.08
N ILE A 124 17.89 14.24 -29.17
CA ILE A 124 17.22 14.50 -30.46
C ILE A 124 17.30 15.96 -30.91
N GLY A 125 17.94 16.84 -30.12
CA GLY A 125 18.18 18.24 -30.47
C GLY A 125 17.00 19.19 -30.27
N ILE A 126 15.97 18.79 -29.51
CA ILE A 126 14.84 19.67 -29.15
C ILE A 126 15.22 20.58 -27.97
N LEU A 127 15.93 20.02 -27.00
CA LEU A 127 16.41 20.75 -25.82
C LEU A 127 17.95 20.79 -25.79
N ASN A 128 18.49 21.66 -24.96
CA ASN A 128 19.92 21.77 -24.68
C ASN A 128 20.19 21.66 -23.17
N THR A 129 19.42 20.82 -22.47
CA THR A 129 19.57 20.66 -21.02
C THR A 129 20.86 19.92 -20.68
N PRO A 130 21.58 20.35 -19.63
CA PRO A 130 22.79 19.69 -19.16
C PRO A 130 22.47 18.29 -18.61
N SER A 131 23.52 17.47 -18.41
CA SER A 131 23.34 16.16 -17.77
C SER A 131 22.73 16.33 -16.38
N TRP A 132 21.73 15.52 -16.08
CA TRP A 132 21.03 15.52 -14.79
C TRP A 132 22.00 15.30 -13.62
N TYR A 133 23.08 14.53 -13.83
CA TYR A 133 24.06 14.20 -12.80
C TYR A 133 24.89 15.42 -12.35
N THR A 134 25.24 16.30 -13.29
CA THR A 134 26.04 17.51 -13.03
C THR A 134 25.18 18.77 -12.90
N ALA A 135 23.85 18.64 -12.99
CA ALA A 135 22.95 19.79 -12.98
C ALA A 135 23.06 20.61 -11.68
N GLY A 136 23.32 19.97 -10.54
CA GLY A 136 23.45 20.63 -9.24
C GLY A 136 24.70 21.51 -9.07
N GLU A 137 25.71 21.34 -9.93
CA GLU A 137 26.96 22.12 -9.88
C GLU A 137 26.87 23.44 -10.66
N LEU A 138 25.79 23.63 -11.41
CA LEU A 138 25.61 24.78 -12.27
C LEU A 138 25.24 26.03 -11.46
N GLN A 139 25.60 27.19 -12.01
CA GLN A 139 25.21 28.47 -11.45
C GLN A 139 23.79 28.82 -11.89
N TYR A 140 22.95 29.07 -10.89
CA TYR A 140 21.57 29.54 -11.07
C TYR A 140 21.49 31.04 -10.77
N PHE A 141 20.26 31.58 -10.78
CA PHE A 141 20.02 33.00 -10.46
C PHE A 141 20.38 33.36 -9.01
N THR A 142 20.49 32.38 -8.13
CA THR A 142 20.87 32.52 -6.72
C THR A 142 21.73 31.32 -6.31
N ASP A 143 22.35 31.39 -5.14
CA ASP A 143 23.15 30.30 -4.58
C ASP A 143 22.28 29.07 -4.28
N THR A 144 22.86 27.89 -4.48
CA THR A 144 22.18 26.61 -4.25
C THR A 144 21.76 26.43 -2.80
N THR A 145 22.47 27.06 -1.85
CA THR A 145 22.11 27.07 -0.43
C THR A 145 20.82 27.82 -0.15
N THR A 146 20.60 28.97 -0.77
CA THR A 146 19.35 29.74 -0.66
C THR A 146 18.19 28.96 -1.28
N LEU A 147 18.38 28.35 -2.45
CA LEU A 147 17.37 27.46 -3.05
C LEU A 147 17.00 26.31 -2.12
N PHE A 148 18.00 25.67 -1.51
CA PHE A 148 17.80 24.57 -0.57
C PHE A 148 17.04 25.02 0.70
N ILE A 149 17.33 26.19 1.26
CA ILE A 149 16.60 26.72 2.43
C ILE A 149 15.12 26.97 2.07
N VAL A 150 14.85 27.57 0.92
CA VAL A 150 13.48 27.80 0.45
C VAL A 150 12.75 26.47 0.25
N GLU A 151 13.42 25.49 -0.35
CA GLU A 151 12.89 24.12 -0.50
C GLU A 151 12.54 23.50 0.86
N LEU A 152 13.45 23.56 1.85
CA LEU A 152 13.21 23.02 3.18
C LEU A 152 12.01 23.66 3.88
N ILE A 153 11.79 24.96 3.70
CA ILE A 153 10.65 25.66 4.30
C ILE A 153 9.34 25.21 3.64
N LEU A 154 9.29 25.20 2.30
CA LEU A 154 8.08 24.87 1.55
C LEU A 154 7.71 23.38 1.66
N ILE A 155 8.68 22.50 1.41
CA ILE A 155 8.49 21.05 1.54
C ILE A 155 8.31 20.68 3.01
N GLY A 156 9.02 21.32 3.93
CA GLY A 156 8.83 21.11 5.37
C GLY A 156 7.42 21.43 5.85
N TRP A 157 6.78 22.47 5.33
CA TRP A 157 5.37 22.75 5.61
C TRP A 157 4.44 21.68 5.05
N ALA A 158 4.64 21.28 3.78
CA ALA A 158 3.82 20.26 3.14
C ALA A 158 3.94 18.90 3.84
N GLU A 159 5.17 18.46 4.12
CA GLU A 159 5.48 17.22 4.83
C GLU A 159 5.03 17.28 6.29
N GLY A 160 5.12 18.43 6.95
CA GLY A 160 4.60 18.61 8.31
C GLY A 160 3.08 18.39 8.38
N ARG A 161 2.33 18.89 7.40
CA ARG A 161 0.88 18.61 7.29
C ARG A 161 0.60 17.15 6.94
N ARG A 162 1.36 16.55 6.01
CA ARG A 162 1.24 15.12 5.68
C ARG A 162 1.52 14.24 6.88
N TRP A 163 2.56 14.56 7.65
CA TRP A 163 2.93 13.85 8.86
C TRP A 163 1.81 13.91 9.91
N ALA A 164 1.20 15.08 10.10
CA ALA A 164 0.05 15.23 10.97
C ALA A 164 -1.15 14.37 10.52
N ASP A 165 -1.40 14.24 9.20
CA ASP A 165 -2.43 13.33 8.67
C ASP A 165 -2.13 11.85 8.96
N ILE A 166 -0.87 11.44 8.86
CA ILE A 166 -0.47 10.04 9.13
C ILE A 166 -0.69 9.68 10.60
N ILE A 167 -0.33 10.57 11.53
CA ILE A 167 -0.53 10.34 12.96
C ILE A 167 -2.01 10.44 13.32
N LYS A 168 -2.71 11.47 12.83
CA LYS A 168 -4.10 11.74 13.14
C LYS A 168 -4.89 12.03 11.86
N PRO A 169 -5.44 10.98 11.22
CA PRO A 169 -6.17 11.13 9.96
C PRO A 169 -7.28 12.17 10.06
N GLY A 170 -7.30 13.09 9.10
CA GLY A 170 -8.33 14.11 8.96
C GLY A 170 -8.13 15.39 9.77
N CYS A 171 -7.08 15.50 10.60
CA CYS A 171 -6.82 16.75 11.34
C CYS A 171 -6.31 17.90 10.46
N VAL A 172 -5.91 17.62 9.22
CA VAL A 172 -5.35 18.60 8.28
C VAL A 172 -6.22 18.86 7.04
N ASN A 173 -7.45 18.33 7.01
CA ASN A 173 -8.34 18.42 5.85
C ASN A 173 -8.93 19.82 5.60
N THR A 174 -8.78 20.75 6.54
CA THR A 174 -9.22 22.13 6.41
C THR A 174 -8.03 23.05 6.16
N ASP A 175 -8.16 23.95 5.18
CA ASP A 175 -7.21 25.04 4.96
C ASP A 175 -7.22 25.98 6.19
N PRO A 176 -6.04 26.29 6.79
CA PRO A 176 -5.94 27.15 7.96
C PRO A 176 -6.36 28.61 7.70
N ILE A 177 -6.34 29.08 6.45
CA ILE A 177 -6.68 30.46 6.08
C ILE A 177 -8.12 30.54 5.57
N PHE A 178 -8.53 29.59 4.73
CA PHE A 178 -9.85 29.59 4.09
C PHE A 178 -10.64 28.32 4.43
N PRO A 179 -11.45 28.31 5.52
CA PRO A 179 -12.17 27.11 5.98
C PRO A 179 -13.16 26.49 4.98
N ASN A 180 -13.53 27.23 3.93
CA ASN A 180 -14.38 26.75 2.85
C ASN A 180 -13.68 25.74 1.95
N ASN A 181 -12.35 25.82 1.85
CA ASN A 181 -11.54 24.88 1.07
C ASN A 181 -11.22 23.67 1.94
N LYS A 182 -11.66 22.49 1.50
CA LYS A 182 -11.48 21.22 2.21
C LYS A 182 -10.95 20.14 1.28
N LEU A 183 -10.20 19.23 1.88
CA LEU A 183 -9.77 17.99 1.24
C LEU A 183 -10.89 16.94 1.36
N THR A 184 -11.09 16.16 0.29
CA THR A 184 -12.15 15.13 0.20
C THR A 184 -11.61 13.72 0.40
N GLY A 185 -10.29 13.56 0.60
CA GLY A 185 -9.64 12.28 0.81
C GLY A 185 -10.20 11.53 2.02
N THR A 186 -10.52 10.25 1.82
CA THR A 186 -11.00 9.35 2.88
C THR A 186 -9.86 8.52 3.48
N ASP A 187 -8.89 8.14 2.64
CA ASP A 187 -7.75 7.30 3.03
C ASP A 187 -6.47 8.12 3.12
N VAL A 188 -5.67 7.87 4.17
CA VAL A 188 -4.35 8.47 4.34
C VAL A 188 -3.46 8.15 3.14
N GLY A 189 -2.75 9.16 2.62
CA GLY A 189 -1.90 9.05 1.42
C GLY A 189 -2.61 9.43 0.12
N TYR A 190 -3.94 9.57 0.14
CA TYR A 190 -4.78 9.99 -0.98
C TYR A 190 -5.62 11.23 -0.58
N PRO A 191 -5.01 12.42 -0.53
CA PRO A 191 -5.64 13.62 0.04
C PRO A 191 -6.86 14.12 -0.74
N GLY A 192 -6.95 13.83 -2.05
CA GLY A 192 -8.06 14.26 -2.89
C GLY A 192 -8.30 15.78 -2.86
N GLY A 193 -9.56 16.19 -2.95
CA GLY A 193 -9.93 17.60 -3.02
C GLY A 193 -9.50 18.28 -4.33
N LEU A 194 -9.88 19.53 -4.49
CA LEU A 194 -9.66 20.28 -5.73
C LEU A 194 -8.17 20.43 -6.09
N TRP A 195 -7.29 20.45 -5.09
CA TRP A 195 -5.85 20.67 -5.28
C TRP A 195 -5.09 19.43 -5.75
N PHE A 196 -5.45 18.24 -5.23
CA PHE A 196 -4.72 17.00 -5.52
C PHE A 196 -5.48 16.05 -6.46
N ASP A 197 -6.80 16.25 -6.61
CA ASP A 197 -7.64 15.50 -7.54
C ASP A 197 -8.69 16.42 -8.20
N PRO A 198 -8.27 17.39 -9.04
CA PRO A 198 -9.19 18.31 -9.72
C PRO A 198 -10.15 17.60 -10.69
N LEU A 199 -9.76 16.41 -11.17
CA LEU A 199 -10.56 15.60 -12.11
C LEU A 199 -11.49 14.61 -11.40
N GLY A 200 -11.38 14.47 -10.08
CA GLY A 200 -12.21 13.56 -9.28
C GLY A 200 -11.99 12.07 -9.57
N TRP A 201 -10.82 11.68 -10.08
CA TRP A 201 -10.54 10.28 -10.45
C TRP A 201 -10.19 9.39 -9.26
N GLY A 202 -9.82 10.00 -8.13
CA GLY A 202 -9.51 9.32 -6.88
C GLY A 202 -10.74 8.99 -6.02
N SER A 203 -11.92 9.47 -6.41
CA SER A 203 -13.19 9.22 -5.71
C SER A 203 -14.15 8.49 -6.65
N GLY A 204 -14.61 7.29 -6.26
CA GLY A 204 -15.51 6.50 -7.10
C GLY A 204 -15.59 5.04 -6.66
N ASP A 205 -15.78 4.16 -7.64
CA ASP A 205 -15.87 2.71 -7.44
C ASP A 205 -14.59 2.14 -6.78
N PRO A 206 -14.69 1.45 -5.63
CA PRO A 206 -13.54 0.88 -4.92
C PRO A 206 -12.64 0.01 -5.78
N GLU A 207 -13.19 -0.74 -6.73
CA GLU A 207 -12.41 -1.61 -7.63
C GLU A 207 -11.53 -0.79 -8.57
N LYS A 208 -12.11 0.25 -9.19
CA LYS A 208 -11.37 1.16 -10.06
C LYS A 208 -10.30 1.94 -9.29
N VAL A 209 -10.61 2.41 -8.08
CA VAL A 209 -9.64 3.09 -7.22
C VAL A 209 -8.49 2.13 -6.86
N LYS A 210 -8.79 0.87 -6.51
CA LYS A 210 -7.77 -0.14 -6.23
C LYS A 210 -6.90 -0.43 -7.46
N GLU A 211 -7.49 -0.49 -8.65
CA GLU A 211 -6.76 -0.67 -9.91
C GLU A 211 -5.80 0.52 -10.18
N LEU A 212 -6.28 1.75 -10.05
CA LEU A 212 -5.48 2.96 -10.26
C LEU A 212 -4.33 3.06 -9.25
N ARG A 213 -4.60 2.81 -7.97
CA ARG A 213 -3.56 2.76 -6.92
C ARG A 213 -2.54 1.64 -7.18
N THR A 214 -2.98 0.50 -7.69
CA THR A 214 -2.08 -0.59 -8.08
C THR A 214 -1.19 -0.18 -9.26
N LYS A 215 -1.73 0.55 -10.25
CA LYS A 215 -0.94 1.12 -11.35
C LYS A 215 0.07 2.14 -10.84
N GLU A 216 -0.33 3.02 -9.92
CA GLU A 216 0.56 4.00 -9.30
C GLU A 216 1.76 3.33 -8.61
N ILE A 217 1.51 2.35 -7.73
CA ILE A 217 2.57 1.64 -7.01
C ILE A 217 3.47 0.85 -7.96
N LYS A 218 2.92 0.19 -8.99
CA LYS A 218 3.74 -0.54 -9.97
C LYS A 218 4.66 0.39 -10.77
N ASN A 219 4.14 1.51 -11.26
CA ASN A 219 4.96 2.51 -11.96
C ASN A 219 5.98 3.14 -11.02
N GLY A 220 5.60 3.37 -9.76
CA GLY A 220 6.49 3.85 -8.72
C GLY A 220 7.65 2.91 -8.40
N ARG A 221 7.38 1.61 -8.22
CA ARG A 221 8.42 0.57 -8.03
C ARG A 221 9.38 0.51 -9.22
N LEU A 222 8.84 0.54 -10.45
CA LEU A 222 9.65 0.60 -11.66
C LEU A 222 10.52 1.88 -11.69
N ALA A 223 9.94 3.03 -11.33
CA ALA A 223 10.64 4.30 -11.33
C ALA A 223 11.76 4.35 -10.27
N MET A 224 11.56 3.78 -9.08
CA MET A 224 12.60 3.67 -8.05
C MET A 224 13.81 2.90 -8.58
N LEU A 225 13.57 1.76 -9.23
CA LEU A 225 14.63 0.98 -9.88
C LEU A 225 15.29 1.74 -11.02
N ALA A 226 14.52 2.49 -11.82
CA ALA A 226 15.03 3.25 -12.94
C ALA A 226 15.92 4.43 -12.51
N VAL A 227 15.55 5.18 -11.46
CA VAL A 227 16.37 6.26 -10.91
C VAL A 227 17.68 5.72 -10.33
N MET A 228 17.62 4.65 -9.54
CA MET A 228 18.82 4.00 -9.01
C MET A 228 19.69 3.44 -10.15
N GLY A 229 19.06 2.83 -11.16
CA GLY A 229 19.73 2.34 -12.36
C GLY A 229 20.47 3.45 -13.11
N ALA A 230 19.82 4.59 -13.35
CA ALA A 230 20.44 5.75 -13.98
C ALA A 230 21.63 6.28 -13.17
N TRP A 231 21.51 6.32 -11.83
CA TRP A 231 22.61 6.73 -10.96
C TRP A 231 23.81 5.78 -11.06
N PHE A 232 23.62 4.48 -10.85
CA PHE A 232 24.72 3.53 -10.98
C PHE A 232 25.32 3.55 -12.38
N GLN A 233 24.49 3.62 -13.42
CA GLN A 233 24.96 3.73 -14.80
C GLN A 233 25.84 4.96 -15.01
N ALA A 234 25.41 6.15 -14.58
CA ALA A 234 26.20 7.37 -14.70
C ALA A 234 27.56 7.27 -13.97
N VAL A 235 27.60 6.59 -12.82
CA VAL A 235 28.84 6.35 -12.06
C VAL A 235 29.79 5.39 -12.81
N TYR A 236 29.26 4.31 -13.40
CA TYR A 236 30.10 3.30 -14.05
C TYR A 236 30.51 3.67 -15.48
N THR A 237 29.61 4.25 -16.27
CA THR A 237 29.87 4.54 -17.68
C THR A 237 30.36 5.97 -17.92
N GLY A 238 30.12 6.88 -16.97
CA GLY A 238 30.45 8.31 -17.11
C GLY A 238 29.59 9.04 -18.14
N THR A 239 28.52 8.39 -18.64
CA THR A 239 27.63 8.90 -19.68
C THR A 239 26.18 8.87 -19.20
N GLY A 240 25.31 9.58 -19.92
CA GLY A 240 23.90 9.61 -19.59
C GLY A 240 23.18 8.27 -19.87
N PRO A 241 22.10 7.95 -19.14
CA PRO A 241 21.27 6.77 -19.39
C PRO A 241 20.82 6.58 -20.85
N ILE A 242 20.57 7.64 -21.62
CA ILE A 242 20.14 7.51 -23.02
C ILE A 242 21.30 7.08 -23.91
N ASP A 243 22.52 7.54 -23.63
CA ASP A 243 23.71 7.07 -24.34
C ASP A 243 23.96 5.58 -24.04
N ASN A 244 23.76 5.17 -22.79
CA ASN A 244 23.88 3.77 -22.39
C ASN A 244 22.83 2.90 -23.07
N LEU A 245 21.60 3.41 -23.24
CA LEU A 245 20.56 2.74 -24.02
C LEU A 245 20.99 2.54 -25.47
N PHE A 246 21.48 3.59 -26.14
CA PHE A 246 21.90 3.48 -27.54
C PHE A 246 23.13 2.59 -27.71
N ALA A 247 24.10 2.64 -26.80
CA ALA A 247 25.25 1.76 -26.81
C ALA A 247 24.83 0.29 -26.68
N HIS A 248 23.92 -0.01 -25.75
CA HIS A 248 23.40 -1.36 -25.56
C HIS A 248 22.56 -1.83 -26.76
N LEU A 249 21.76 -0.96 -27.38
CA LEU A 249 20.99 -1.30 -28.59
C LEU A 249 21.87 -1.52 -29.82
N ALA A 250 23.01 -0.83 -29.91
CA ALA A 250 23.95 -1.00 -31.01
C ALA A 250 24.69 -2.35 -30.95
N ASP A 251 25.07 -2.80 -29.75
CA ASP A 251 25.72 -4.11 -29.55
C ASP A 251 25.34 -4.72 -28.18
N PRO A 252 24.20 -5.41 -28.09
CA PRO A 252 23.72 -5.94 -26.81
C PRO A 252 24.59 -7.10 -26.28
N GLY A 253 25.40 -7.73 -27.13
CA GLY A 253 26.28 -8.82 -26.75
C GLY A 253 27.53 -8.37 -26.00
N HIS A 254 28.07 -7.20 -26.36
CA HIS A 254 29.31 -6.69 -25.77
C HIS A 254 29.10 -5.43 -24.93
N ALA A 255 28.23 -4.50 -25.33
CA ALA A 255 27.95 -3.26 -24.61
C ALA A 255 27.02 -3.49 -23.41
N THR A 256 27.58 -4.13 -22.38
CA THR A 256 26.91 -4.49 -21.13
C THR A 256 27.71 -4.02 -19.93
N ILE A 257 27.30 -4.38 -18.72
CA ILE A 257 28.07 -4.14 -17.49
C ILE A 257 29.52 -4.65 -17.58
N PHE A 258 29.75 -5.75 -18.30
CA PHE A 258 31.08 -6.36 -18.43
C PHE A 258 32.05 -5.54 -19.30
N ALA A 259 31.54 -4.64 -20.14
CA ALA A 259 32.37 -3.73 -20.92
C ALA A 259 33.09 -2.69 -20.03
N ALA A 260 32.50 -2.36 -18.87
CA ALA A 260 33.10 -1.44 -17.90
C ALA A 260 33.93 -2.16 -16.83
N PHE A 261 33.53 -3.38 -16.44
CA PHE A 261 34.12 -4.10 -15.31
C PHE A 261 35.25 -5.07 -15.66
N THR A 262 35.35 -5.52 -16.91
CA THR A 262 36.40 -6.48 -17.30
C THR A 262 37.56 -5.71 -17.92
N PRO A 263 38.76 -5.68 -17.31
CA PRO A 263 39.92 -5.04 -17.93
C PRO A 263 40.24 -5.75 -19.25
N LYS A 264 40.56 -4.97 -20.28
CA LYS A 264 41.06 -5.49 -21.57
C LYS A 264 42.41 -6.19 -21.41
#